data_AF-A0A9D7CA52-F1
#
_entry.id   AF-A0A9D7CA52-F1
#
_cell.length_a   1.000
_cell.length_b   1.000
_cell.length_c   1.000
_cell.angle_alpha   90.00
_cell.angle_beta   90.00
_cell.angle_gamma   90.00
#
_symmetry.space_group_name_H-M   'P 1'
#
loop_
_entity.id
_entity.type
_entity.pdbx_description
1 polymer ?
#
loop_
_entity_poly.entity_id
_entity_poly.type
_entity_poly.pdbx_seq_one_letter_code
_entity_poly.pdbx_strand_id
1 'polypeptide(L)'
;MNTTVARCVAELEAHLGRFTALSDDARHACSSGDSDALASALDARDAVTRQMAPLVAALDEQRQALSRPDAVAAFDAAMRPLQLAAMLAGQRNALLAAHAQSARTAIGESIGRLGHDSAAQSAYAAVAERDEASQLDFTR
;
A
#
# COMPACT_ATOMS: atom_id res chain seq x y z
N MET A 1 -23.83 -2.86 29.10
CA MET A 1 -22.77 -3.16 28.10
C MET A 1 -21.55 -3.67 28.86
N ASN A 2 -20.94 -4.76 28.40
CA ASN A 2 -19.76 -5.35 29.04
C ASN A 2 -18.55 -4.39 28.85
N THR A 3 -17.92 -3.96 29.94
CA THR A 3 -16.84 -2.95 29.93
C THR A 3 -15.64 -3.37 29.07
N THR A 4 -15.42 -4.68 28.93
CA THR A 4 -14.39 -5.25 28.06
C THR A 4 -14.65 -4.99 26.58
N VAL A 5 -15.90 -5.13 26.12
CA VAL A 5 -16.27 -4.90 24.70
C VAL A 5 -16.13 -3.43 24.35
N ALA A 6 -16.60 -2.52 25.22
CA ALA A 6 -16.48 -1.09 25.01
C ALA A 6 -15.00 -0.65 24.90
N ARG A 7 -14.13 -1.22 25.73
CA ARG A 7 -12.68 -0.97 25.66
C ARG A 7 -12.07 -1.50 24.36
N CYS A 8 -12.35 -2.74 23.97
CA CYS A 8 -11.83 -3.32 22.72
C CYS A 8 -12.29 -2.53 21.49
N VAL A 9 -13.54 -2.05 21.47
CA VAL A 9 -14.05 -1.18 20.40
C VAL A 9 -13.29 0.14 20.36
N ALA A 10 -13.14 0.83 21.49
CA ALA A 10 -12.41 2.11 21.54
C ALA A 10 -10.93 1.96 21.12
N GLU A 11 -10.27 0.89 21.54
CA GLU A 11 -8.91 0.57 21.10
C GLU A 11 -8.85 0.32 19.59
N LEU A 12 -9.77 -0.47 19.03
CA LEU A 12 -9.84 -0.73 17.59
C LEU A 12 -10.13 0.55 16.79
N GLU A 13 -11.00 1.44 17.27
CA GLU A 13 -11.23 2.74 16.64
C GLU A 13 -9.94 3.57 16.60
N ALA A 14 -9.18 3.61 17.69
CA ALA A 14 -7.89 4.30 17.75
C ALA A 14 -6.85 3.67 16.81
N HIS A 15 -6.82 2.34 16.69
CA HIS A 15 -5.94 1.65 15.73
C HIS A 15 -6.36 1.93 14.28
N LEU A 16 -7.65 1.91 13.96
CA LEU A 16 -8.17 2.24 12.62
C LEU A 16 -7.87 3.69 12.22
N GLY A 17 -7.99 4.62 13.17
CA GLY A 17 -7.59 6.01 12.98
C GLY A 17 -6.10 6.15 12.66
N ARG A 18 -5.24 5.45 13.41
CA ARG A 18 -3.78 5.42 13.12
C ARG A 18 -3.46 4.77 11.79
N PHE A 19 -4.08 3.64 11.47
CA PHE A 19 -3.90 2.95 10.18
C PHE A 19 -4.28 3.86 9.01
N THR A 20 -5.36 4.63 9.17
CA THR A 20 -5.83 5.60 8.20
C THR A 20 -4.81 6.72 7.99
N ALA A 21 -4.31 7.34 9.07
CA ALA A 21 -3.31 8.40 8.98
C ALA A 21 -2.02 7.91 8.30
N LEU A 22 -1.52 6.74 8.69
CA LEU A 22 -0.34 6.12 8.09
C LEU A 22 -0.55 5.76 6.61
N SER A 23 -1.78 5.42 6.20
CA SER A 23 -2.10 5.19 4.78
C SER A 23 -2.06 6.49 3.97
N ASP A 24 -2.49 7.60 4.56
CA ASP A 24 -2.40 8.93 3.95
C ASP A 24 -0.93 9.41 3.89
N ASP A 25 -0.13 9.17 4.93
CA ASP A 25 1.31 9.47 4.97
C ASP A 25 2.07 8.65 3.90
N ALA A 26 1.80 7.34 3.82
CA ALA A 26 2.38 6.47 2.79
C ALA A 26 2.00 6.94 1.38
N ARG A 27 0.77 7.41 1.18
CA ARG A 27 0.33 7.97 -0.12
C ARG A 27 1.10 9.25 -0.45
N HIS A 28 1.30 10.12 0.54
CA HIS A 28 2.07 11.35 0.35
C HIS A 28 3.53 11.05 0.01
N ALA A 29 4.18 10.16 0.77
CA ALA A 29 5.55 9.71 0.52
C ALA A 29 5.71 9.06 -0.87
N CYS A 30 4.73 8.26 -1.28
CA CYS A 30 4.70 7.68 -2.63
C CYS A 30 4.63 8.77 -3.71
N SER A 31 3.85 9.84 -3.49
CA SER A 31 3.73 10.95 -4.44
C SER A 31 4.95 11.86 -4.48
N SER A 32 5.67 12.01 -3.38
CA SER A 32 6.89 12.82 -3.30
C SER A 32 8.15 12.06 -3.72
N GLY A 33 8.06 10.73 -3.90
CA GLY A 33 9.21 9.87 -4.19
C GLY A 33 10.09 9.59 -2.96
N ASP A 34 9.63 9.94 -1.76
CA ASP A 34 10.36 9.70 -0.51
C ASP A 34 10.21 8.23 -0.10
N SER A 35 11.20 7.43 -0.49
CA SER A 35 11.18 5.97 -0.28
C SER A 35 11.36 5.58 1.19
N ASP A 36 12.10 6.37 1.96
CA ASP A 36 12.34 6.11 3.38
C ASP A 36 11.09 6.42 4.21
N ALA A 37 10.43 7.55 3.94
CA ALA A 37 9.16 7.88 4.57
C ALA A 37 8.07 6.86 4.20
N LEU A 38 8.06 6.39 2.95
CA LEU A 38 7.13 5.34 2.51
C LEU A 38 7.36 4.03 3.26
N ALA A 39 8.61 3.56 3.37
CA ALA A 39 8.95 2.35 4.10
C ALA A 39 8.56 2.44 5.58
N SER A 40 8.91 3.55 6.23
CA SER A 40 8.57 3.81 7.64
C SER A 40 7.06 3.80 7.88
N ALA A 41 6.28 4.46 7.01
CA ALA A 41 4.82 4.50 7.12
C ALA A 41 4.19 3.11 6.93
N LEU A 42 4.71 2.29 6.03
CA LEU A 42 4.25 0.91 5.80
C LEU A 42 4.58 -0.01 6.98
N ASP A 43 5.80 0.06 7.52
CA ASP A 43 6.21 -0.74 8.69
C ASP A 43 5.36 -0.41 9.93
N ALA A 44 5.12 0.87 10.17
CA ALA A 44 4.25 1.34 11.25
C ALA A 44 2.80 0.84 11.06
N ARG A 45 2.34 0.76 9.81
CA ARG A 45 1.01 0.23 9.46
C ARG A 45 0.89 -1.26 9.76
N ASP A 46 1.92 -2.03 9.43
CA ASP A 46 1.95 -3.47 9.70
C ASP A 46 2.02 -3.75 11.19
N ALA A 47 2.72 -2.90 11.97
CA ALA A 47 2.68 -2.94 13.42
C ALA A 47 1.26 -2.69 13.97
N VAL A 48 0.55 -1.66 13.47
CA VAL A 48 -0.83 -1.36 13.89
C VAL A 48 -1.79 -2.51 13.54
N THR A 49 -1.65 -3.10 12.35
CA THR A 49 -2.49 -4.22 11.91
C THR A 49 -2.30 -5.45 12.82
N ARG A 50 -1.05 -5.75 13.23
CA ARG A 50 -0.75 -6.80 14.20
C ARG A 50 -1.38 -6.54 15.58
N GLN A 51 -1.45 -5.27 16.01
CA GLN A 51 -2.11 -4.89 17.27
C GLN A 51 -3.64 -5.03 17.21
N MET A 52 -4.25 -4.84 16.03
CA MET A 52 -5.69 -5.02 15.84
C MET A 52 -6.13 -6.48 15.86
N ALA A 53 -5.31 -7.40 15.34
CA ALA A 53 -5.64 -8.83 15.22
C ALA A 53 -6.17 -9.47 16.54
N PRO A 54 -5.50 -9.34 17.71
CA PRO A 54 -6.01 -9.91 18.95
C PRO A 54 -7.32 -9.25 19.44
N LEU A 55 -7.52 -7.97 19.16
CA LEU A 55 -8.75 -7.26 19.54
C LEU A 55 -9.94 -7.73 18.70
N VAL A 56 -9.73 -7.98 17.40
CA VAL A 56 -10.74 -8.55 16.51
C VAL A 56 -11.10 -9.96 16.96
N ALA A 57 -10.11 -10.80 17.26
CA ALA A 57 -10.35 -12.15 17.76
C ALA A 57 -11.16 -12.14 19.07
N ALA A 58 -10.79 -11.28 20.04
CA ALA A 58 -11.52 -11.15 21.30
C ALA A 58 -12.98 -10.71 21.10
N LEU A 59 -13.25 -9.79 20.17
CA LEU A 59 -14.62 -9.38 19.86
C LEU A 59 -15.42 -10.47 19.16
N ASP A 60 -14.79 -11.28 18.31
CA ASP A 60 -15.45 -12.42 17.66
C ASP A 60 -15.78 -13.51 18.69
N GLU A 61 -14.88 -13.82 19.61
CA GLU A 61 -15.15 -14.71 20.74
C GLU A 61 -16.33 -14.20 21.59
N GLN A 62 -16.38 -12.90 21.89
CA GLN A 62 -17.50 -12.30 22.61
C GLN A 62 -18.82 -12.41 21.81
N ARG A 63 -18.78 -12.20 20.49
CA ARG A 63 -19.94 -12.38 19.61
C ARG A 63 -20.45 -13.82 19.67
N GLN A 64 -19.57 -14.81 19.57
CA GLN A 64 -19.91 -16.24 19.55
C GLN A 64 -20.44 -16.73 20.90
N ALA A 65 -19.99 -16.13 22.02
CA ALA A 65 -20.49 -16.45 23.35
C ALA A 65 -21.93 -15.97 23.61
N LEU A 66 -22.47 -15.08 22.77
CA LEU A 66 -23.85 -14.59 22.90
C LEU A 66 -24.83 -15.63 22.33
N SER A 67 -25.66 -16.20 23.20
CA SER A 67 -26.66 -17.21 22.77
C SER A 67 -28.04 -16.60 22.47
N ARG A 68 -28.34 -15.39 22.96
CA ARG A 68 -29.66 -14.78 22.81
C ARG A 68 -29.70 -13.87 21.57
N PRO A 69 -30.70 -14.03 20.66
CA PRO A 69 -30.77 -13.26 19.41
C PRO A 69 -30.81 -11.74 19.59
N ASP A 70 -31.49 -11.26 20.63
CA ASP A 70 -31.57 -9.85 21.01
C ASP A 70 -30.21 -9.29 21.44
N ALA A 71 -29.43 -10.07 22.18
CA ALA A 71 -28.08 -9.69 22.59
C ALA A 71 -27.11 -9.65 21.41
N VAL A 72 -27.23 -10.58 20.46
CA VAL A 72 -26.46 -10.57 19.21
C VAL A 72 -26.79 -9.33 18.38
N ALA A 73 -28.08 -9.01 18.21
CA ALA A 73 -28.51 -7.82 17.47
C ALA A 73 -28.00 -6.52 18.12
N ALA A 74 -28.01 -6.42 19.45
CA ALA A 74 -27.47 -5.28 20.17
C ALA A 74 -25.94 -5.17 20.03
N PHE A 75 -25.22 -6.30 20.06
CA PHE A 75 -23.78 -6.33 19.79
C PHE A 75 -23.47 -5.87 18.37
N ASP A 76 -24.17 -6.39 17.37
CA ASP A 76 -24.00 -6.00 15.96
C ASP A 76 -24.29 -4.52 15.73
N ALA A 77 -25.32 -3.98 16.40
CA ALA A 77 -25.62 -2.56 16.35
C ALA A 77 -24.47 -1.72 16.95
N ALA A 78 -23.90 -2.15 18.07
CA ALA A 78 -22.76 -1.47 18.70
C ALA A 78 -21.47 -1.57 17.86
N MET A 79 -21.29 -2.65 17.09
CA MET A 79 -20.13 -2.86 16.23
C MET A 79 -20.21 -2.13 14.89
N ARG A 80 -21.40 -1.67 14.47
CA ARG A 80 -21.62 -1.05 13.16
C ARG A 80 -20.74 0.17 12.87
N PRO A 81 -20.51 1.12 13.79
CA PRO A 81 -19.59 2.23 13.55
C PRO A 81 -18.17 1.76 13.25
N LEU A 82 -17.68 0.75 13.98
CA LEU A 82 -16.36 0.18 13.76
C LEU A 82 -16.25 -0.51 12.39
N GLN A 83 -17.30 -1.23 11.96
CA GLN A 83 -17.35 -1.85 10.64
C GLN A 83 -17.25 -0.81 9.51
N LEU A 84 -17.94 0.33 9.67
CA LEU A 84 -17.85 1.45 8.71
C LEU A 84 -16.45 2.05 8.68
N ALA A 85 -15.83 2.26 9.85
CA ALA A 85 -14.46 2.77 9.93
C ALA A 85 -13.45 1.80 9.28
N ALA A 86 -13.60 0.50 9.51
CA ALA A 86 -12.77 -0.53 8.89
C ALA A 86 -12.94 -0.56 7.36
N MET A 87 -14.15 -0.40 6.85
CA MET A 87 -14.42 -0.32 5.42
C MET A 87 -13.72 0.90 4.78
N LEU A 88 -13.81 2.07 5.42
CA LEU A 88 -13.14 3.29 4.95
C LEU A 88 -11.60 3.15 4.97
N ALA A 89 -11.06 2.55 6.02
CA ALA A 89 -9.63 2.23 6.10
C ALA A 89 -9.21 1.26 4.98
N GLY A 90 -10.02 0.25 4.69
CA GLY A 90 -9.82 -0.68 3.58
C GLY A 90 -9.83 0.00 2.21
N GLN A 91 -10.77 0.93 1.99
CA GLN A 91 -10.83 1.72 0.75
C GLN A 91 -9.59 2.59 0.56
N ARG A 92 -9.12 3.28 1.62
CA ARG A 92 -7.87 4.06 1.58
C ARG A 92 -6.66 3.18 1.25
N ASN A 93 -6.59 1.99 1.83
CA ASN A 93 -5.52 1.05 1.53
C ASN A 93 -5.55 0.58 0.07
N ALA A 94 -6.74 0.30 -0.47
CA ALA A 94 -6.89 -0.07 -1.88
C ALA A 94 -6.42 1.06 -2.82
N LEU A 95 -6.73 2.32 -2.49
CA LEU A 95 -6.25 3.48 -3.23
C LEU A 95 -4.72 3.60 -3.20
N LEU A 96 -4.10 3.43 -2.02
CA LEU A 96 -2.64 3.42 -1.91
C LEU A 96 -2.02 2.33 -2.77
N ALA A 97 -2.58 1.11 -2.75
CA ALA A 97 -2.08 -0.01 -3.55
C ALA A 97 -2.18 0.28 -5.05
N ALA A 98 -3.29 0.88 -5.51
CA ALA A 98 -3.46 1.31 -6.89
C ALA A 98 -2.43 2.38 -7.30
N HIS A 99 -2.19 3.38 -6.44
CA HIS A 99 -1.17 4.40 -6.67
C HIS A 99 0.24 3.81 -6.77
N ALA A 100 0.61 2.93 -5.83
CA ALA A 100 1.91 2.26 -5.84
C ALA A 100 2.08 1.38 -7.09
N GLN A 101 1.01 0.73 -7.56
CA GLN A 101 1.06 -0.04 -8.81
C GLN A 101 1.25 0.86 -10.03
N SER A 102 0.54 1.98 -10.10
CA SER A 102 0.70 2.96 -11.18
C SER A 102 2.11 3.54 -11.22
N ALA A 103 2.69 3.87 -10.06
CA ALA A 103 4.05 4.37 -9.95
C ALA A 103 5.07 3.33 -10.44
N ARG A 104 4.89 2.06 -10.06
CA ARG A 104 5.75 0.96 -10.54
C ARG A 104 5.67 0.78 -12.06
N THR A 105 4.49 0.84 -12.65
CA THR A 105 4.32 0.78 -14.11
C THR A 105 5.05 1.93 -14.81
N ALA A 106 4.88 3.17 -14.33
CA ALA A 106 5.53 4.34 -14.92
C ALA A 106 7.07 4.28 -14.85
N ILE A 107 7.61 3.77 -13.73
CA ILE A 107 9.05 3.53 -13.56
C ILE A 107 9.51 2.45 -14.55
N GLY A 108 8.79 1.33 -14.66
CA GLY A 108 9.10 0.25 -15.59
C GLY A 108 9.13 0.71 -17.05
N GLU A 109 8.14 1.50 -17.48
CA GLU A 109 8.11 2.10 -18.82
C GLU A 109 9.29 3.04 -19.07
N SER A 110 9.67 3.83 -18.06
CA SER A 110 10.80 4.75 -18.17
C SER A 110 12.14 4.00 -18.28
N ILE A 111 12.32 2.93 -17.50
CA ILE A 111 13.48 2.03 -17.61
C ILE A 111 13.52 1.37 -18.99
N GLY A 112 12.37 0.90 -19.50
CA GLY A 112 12.27 0.30 -20.83
C GLY A 112 12.71 1.26 -21.94
N ARG A 113 12.23 2.51 -21.90
CA ARG A 113 12.66 3.56 -22.86
C ARG A 113 14.16 3.84 -22.79
N LEU A 114 14.71 4.03 -21.59
CA LEU A 114 16.15 4.24 -21.41
C LEU A 114 16.98 3.06 -21.94
N GLY A 115 16.50 1.83 -21.75
CA GLY A 115 17.12 0.63 -22.32
C GLY A 115 17.09 0.61 -23.85
N HIS A 116 15.96 0.99 -24.46
CA HIS A 116 15.85 1.10 -25.92
C HIS A 116 16.73 2.22 -26.49
N ASP A 117 16.79 3.38 -25.84
CA ASP A 117 17.61 4.51 -26.27
C ASP A 117 19.11 4.16 -26.20
N SER A 118 19.53 3.43 -25.15
CA SER A 118 20.90 2.93 -25.01
C SER A 118 21.27 1.90 -26.09
N ALA A 119 20.35 0.99 -26.42
CA ALA A 119 20.54 0.03 -27.51
C ALA A 119 20.61 0.71 -28.87
N ALA A 120 19.77 1.72 -29.10
CA ALA A 120 19.78 2.53 -30.33
C ALA A 120 21.08 3.33 -30.47
N GLN A 121 21.55 3.98 -29.40
CA GLN A 121 22.85 4.67 -29.39
C GLN A 121 24.01 3.73 -29.72
N SER A 122 24.03 2.55 -29.13
CA SER A 122 25.06 1.54 -29.40
C SER A 122 25.02 1.07 -30.87
N ALA A 123 23.81 0.90 -31.44
CA ALA A 123 23.65 0.56 -32.85
C ALA A 123 24.11 1.69 -33.78
N TYR A 124 23.81 2.95 -33.46
CA TYR A 124 24.29 4.10 -34.24
C TYR A 124 25.81 4.24 -34.18
N ALA A 125 26.42 4.06 -33.01
CA ALA A 125 27.89 4.08 -32.86
C ALA A 125 28.56 2.97 -33.69
N ALA A 126 28.05 1.75 -33.65
CA ALA A 126 28.58 0.63 -34.43
C ALA A 126 28.44 0.83 -35.96
N VAL A 127 27.41 1.53 -36.42
CA VAL A 127 27.26 1.91 -37.83
C VAL A 127 28.27 2.99 -38.22
N ALA A 128 28.47 4.00 -37.37
CA ALA A 128 29.45 5.07 -37.61
C ALA A 128 30.89 4.52 -37.71
N GLU A 129 31.30 3.63 -36.81
CA GLU A 129 32.62 2.99 -36.84
C GLU A 129 32.86 2.14 -38.10
N ARG A 130 31.80 1.50 -38.63
CA ARG A 130 31.89 0.74 -39.89
C ARG A 130 32.01 1.64 -41.12
N ASP A 131 31.37 2.81 -41.11
CA ASP A 131 31.48 3.77 -42.21
C ASP A 131 32.88 4.41 -42.26
N GLU A 132 33.45 4.76 -41.09
CA GLU A 132 34.84 5.21 -40.98
C GLU A 132 35.85 4.15 -41.45
N ALA A 133 35.66 2.90 -41.05
CA ALA A 133 36.50 1.79 -41.50
C ALA A 133 36.41 1.54 -43.02
N SER A 134 35.23 1.75 -43.60
CA SER A 134 35.01 1.59 -45.05
C SER A 134 35.58 2.76 -45.87
N GLN A 135 35.59 3.99 -45.32
CA GLN A 135 36.20 5.15 -45.98
C GLN A 135 37.73 5.08 -46.04
N LEU A 136 38.38 4.46 -45.06
CA LEU A 136 39.84 4.28 -45.05
C LEU A 136 40.33 3.27 -46.11
N ASP A 137 39.48 2.34 -46.53
CA ASP A 137 39.82 1.30 -47.53
C ASP A 137 39.78 1.83 -48.99
N PHE A 138 39.18 3.00 -49.25
CA PHE A 138 39.14 3.61 -50.59
C PHE A 138 40.40 4.41 -50.96
N THR A 139 41.42 4.48 -50.10
CA THR A 139 42.66 5.26 -50.33
C THR A 139 43.92 4.42 -50.54
N ARG A 140 43.79 3.12 -50.81
CA ARG A 140 44.91 2.23 -51.18
C ARG A 140 44.97 1.89 -52.65
#